data_AF-A0AAE3HCF2-F1
#
_entry.id   AF-A0AAE3HCF2-F1
#
_cell.length_a   1.000
_cell.length_b   1.000
_cell.length_c   1.000
_cell.angle_alpha   90.00
_cell.angle_beta   90.00
_cell.angle_gamma   90.00
#
_symmetry.space_group_name_H-M   'P 1'
#
loop_
_entity.id
_entity.type
_entity.pdbx_description
1 polymer ?
#
loop_
_entity_poly.entity_id
_entity_poly.type
_entity_poly.pdbx_seq_one_letter_code
_entity_poly.pdbx_strand_id
1 'polypeptide(L)' 'MVETINKLMRVSRQLVQELGRDPTPEEIAKEMNMDVEKVRDIMKIAQEPVSLETPIGEEEDSHLGDFIPDDEA' A
#
# COMPACT_ATOMS: atom_id res chain seq x y z
N MET A 1 6.99 13.40 -6.91
CA MET A 1 6.38 12.10 -6.58
C MET A 1 6.35 11.85 -5.07
N VAL A 2 7.48 11.96 -4.35
CA VAL A 2 7.52 11.82 -2.88
C VAL A 2 6.57 12.80 -2.16
N GLU A 3 6.49 14.05 -2.64
CA GLU A 3 5.54 15.05 -2.12
C GLU A 3 4.07 14.62 -2.29
N THR A 4 3.74 13.98 -3.40
CA THR A 4 2.39 13.48 -3.69
C THR A 4 2.03 12.31 -2.77
N ILE A 5 2.96 11.39 -2.54
CA ILE A 5 2.79 10.27 -1.58
C ILE A 5 2.57 10.82 -0.17
N ASN A 6 3.40 11.76 0.28
CA ASN A 6 3.26 12.38 1.60
C ASN A 6 1.93 13.12 1.74
N LYS A 7 1.47 13.81 0.69
CA LYS A 7 0.16 14.47 0.67
C LYS A 7 -0.98 13.45 0.75
N LEU A 8 -0.90 12.34 0.00
CA LEU A 8 -1.88 11.25 0.05
C LEU A 8 -1.97 10.66 1.45
N MET A 9 -0.82 10.35 2.08
CA MET A 9 -0.77 9.81 3.44
C MET A 9 -1.40 10.77 4.46
N ARG A 10 -1.20 12.09 4.29
CA ARG A 10 -1.81 13.09 5.15
C ARG A 10 -3.33 13.15 5.00
N VAL A 11 -3.82 13.17 3.76
CA VAL A 11 -5.26 13.18 3.45
C VAL A 11 -5.93 11.90 3.93
N SER A 12 -5.31 10.74 3.69
CA SER A 12 -5.81 9.44 4.17
C SER A 12 -5.96 9.43 5.69
N ARG A 13 -4.95 9.87 6.45
CA ARG A 13 -5.03 9.97 7.92
C ARG A 13 -6.12 10.92 8.41
N GLN A 14 -6.35 12.03 7.70
CA GLN A 14 -7.42 12.95 8.03
C GLN A 14 -8.79 12.29 7.83
N LEU A 15 -9.00 11.63 6.69
CA LEU A 15 -10.24 10.91 6.41
C LEU A 15 -10.48 9.75 7.38
N VAL A 16 -9.44 9.06 7.86
CA VAL A 16 -9.59 8.04 8.92
C VAL A 16 -10.19 8.64 10.19
N GLN A 17 -9.74 9.83 10.60
CA GLN A 17 -10.27 10.51 11.79
C GLN A 17 -11.71 10.97 11.58
N GLU A 18 -12.05 11.44 10.38
CA GLU A 18 -13.39 11.94 10.05
C GLU A 18 -14.41 10.81 9.86
N LEU A 19 -14.02 9.71 9.20
CA LEU A 19 -14.89 8.59 8.85
C LEU A 19 -14.92 7.48 9.90
N GLY A 20 -13.92 7.42 10.79
CA GLY A 20 -13.76 6.34 11.76
C GLY A 20 -13.41 4.97 11.13
N ARG A 21 -12.99 4.96 9.86
CA ARG A 21 -12.58 3.78 9.08
C ARG A 21 -11.57 4.18 8.02
N ASP A 22 -10.91 3.20 7.41
CA ASP A 22 -10.05 3.46 6.26
C ASP A 22 -10.84 4.05 5.09
N PRO A 23 -10.33 5.14 4.47
CA PRO A 23 -10.96 5.75 3.31
C PRO A 23 -10.75 4.92 2.05
N THR A 24 -11.75 4.93 1.18
CA THR A 24 -11.67 4.32 -0.15
C THR A 24 -10.80 5.16 -1.09
N PRO A 25 -10.19 4.55 -2.13
CA PRO A 25 -9.44 5.29 -3.14
C PRO A 25 -10.26 6.42 -3.80
N GLU A 26 -11.57 6.21 -3.97
CA GLU A 26 -12.51 7.18 -4.52
C GLU A 26 -12.68 8.40 -3.60
N GLU A 27 -12.75 8.19 -2.28
CA GLU A 27 -12.83 9.26 -1.27
C GLU A 27 -11.54 10.08 -1.24
N ILE A 28 -10.38 9.42 -1.24
CA ILE A 28 -9.06 10.08 -1.30
C ILE A 28 -8.91 10.87 -2.60
N ALA A 29 -9.30 10.29 -3.74
CA ALA A 29 -9.21 10.92 -5.06
C ALA A 29 -10.06 12.19 -5.14
N LYS A 30 -11.27 12.16 -4.57
CA LYS A 30 -12.14 13.32 -4.47
C LYS A 30 -11.50 14.44 -3.65
N GLU A 31 -10.94 14.12 -2.49
CA GLU A 31 -10.29 15.10 -1.60
C GLU A 31 -8.99 15.67 -2.20
N MET A 32 -8.25 14.83 -2.92
CA MET A 32 -7.02 15.23 -3.61
C MET A 32 -7.27 15.87 -4.98
N ASN A 33 -8.52 15.92 -5.44
CA ASN A 33 -8.97 16.42 -6.74
C ASN A 33 -8.16 15.81 -7.92
N MET A 34 -8.00 14.49 -7.90
CA MET A 34 -7.25 13.73 -8.90
C MET A 34 -7.97 12.45 -9.28
N ASP A 35 -7.54 11.81 -10.37
CA ASP A 35 -8.14 10.57 -10.85
C ASP A 35 -7.92 9.42 -9.85
N VAL A 36 -8.96 8.59 -9.67
CA VAL A 36 -8.93 7.41 -8.80
C VAL A 36 -7.83 6.44 -9.20
N GLU A 37 -7.58 6.27 -10.50
CA GLU A 37 -6.51 5.42 -11.01
C GLU A 37 -5.13 5.88 -10.54
N LYS A 38 -4.87 7.19 -10.57
CA LYS A 38 -3.61 7.76 -10.07
C LYS A 38 -3.45 7.54 -8.57
N VAL A 39 -4.52 7.68 -7.78
CA VAL A 39 -4.48 7.37 -6.35
C VAL A 39 -4.12 5.90 -6.13
N ARG A 40 -4.74 4.97 -6.87
CA ARG A 40 -4.43 3.54 -6.79
C ARG A 40 -2.98 3.24 -7.15
N ASP A 41 -2.45 3.88 -8.18
CA ASP A 41 -1.06 3.69 -8.59
C ASP A 41 -0.08 4.23 -7.55
N ILE A 42 -0.36 5.42 -7.00
CA ILE A 42 0.46 5.99 -5.92
C ILE A 42 0.41 5.10 -4.68
N MET A 43 -0.77 4.56 -4.32
CA MET A 43 -0.90 3.62 -3.20
C MET A 43 -0.08 2.35 -3.42
N LYS A 44 -0.05 1.80 -4.63
CA LYS A 44 0.81 0.65 -4.96
C LYS A 44 2.29 0.99 -4.84
N ILE A 45 2.72 2.15 -5.32
CA ILE A 45 4.12 2.59 -5.25
C ILE A 45 4.53 2.90 -3.80
N ALA A 46 3.59 3.36 -2.99
CA ALA A 46 3.82 3.67 -1.58
C ALA A 46 3.86 2.42 -0.68
N GLN A 47 3.50 1.23 -1.18
CA GLN A 47 3.69 0.00 -0.44
C GLN A 47 5.20 -0.27 -0.30
N GLU A 48 5.65 -0.41 0.93
CA GLU A 48 7.02 -0.84 1.20
C GLU A 48 7.21 -2.27 0.67
N PRO A 49 8.37 -2.58 0.04
CA PRO A 49 8.65 -3.93 -0.40
C PRO A 49 8.59 -4.89 0.80
N VAL A 50 7.87 -5.99 0.63
CA VAL A 50 7.82 -7.05 1.64
C VAL A 50 9.17 -7.77 1.68
N SER A 51 9.68 -8.04 2.89
CA SER A 51 10.93 -8.78 3.04
C SER A 51 10.73 -10.23 2.64
N LEU A 52 11.65 -10.79 1.85
CA LEU A 52 11.66 -12.22 1.56
C LEU A 52 11.97 -13.06 2.80
N GLU A 53 12.57 -12.46 3.83
CA GLU A 53 12.81 -13.07 5.14
C GLU A 53 11.58 -12.97 6.07
N THR A 54 10.43 -12.50 5.57
CA THR A 54 9.21 -12.51 6.40
C THR A 54 8.80 -13.96 6.62
N PRO A 55 8.72 -14.46 7.88
CA PRO A 55 8.30 -15.82 8.14
C PRO A 55 6.84 -16.00 7.74
N ILE A 56 6.52 -17.15 7.14
CA ILE A 56 5.19 -17.50 6.65
C ILE A 56 4.75 -18.82 7.30
N GLY A 57 3.61 -18.78 8.00
CA GLY A 57 3.06 -19.93 8.72
C GLY A 57 3.38 -19.92 10.21
N GLU A 58 2.98 -20.97 10.93
CA GLU A 58 3.27 -21.15 12.37
C GLU A 58 4.64 -21.79 12.62
N GLU A 59 5.23 -22.39 11.59
CA GLU A 59 6.57 -23.00 11.65
C GLU A 59 7.60 -21.92 11.26
N GLU A 60 8.51 -21.59 12.18
CA GLU A 60 9.54 -20.53 12.02
C GLU A 60 10.58 -20.83 10.92
N ASP A 61 10.49 -21.99 10.26
CA ASP A 61 11.44 -22.44 9.25
C ASP A 61 11.08 -22.01 7.81
N SER A 62 9.87 -21.50 7.58
CA SER A 62 9.39 -21.13 6.23
C SER A 62 9.39 -19.61 6.04
N HIS A 63 10.09 -19.12 5.03
CA HIS A 63 10.16 -17.71 4.68
C HIS A 63 9.37 -17.42 3.40
N LEU A 64 8.91 -16.18 3.23
CA LEU A 64 8.18 -15.75 2.02
C LEU A 64 8.98 -16.02 0.74
N GLY A 65 10.30 -15.86 0.79
CA GLY A 65 11.21 -16.14 -0.34
C GLY A 65 11.18 -17.60 -0.79
N ASP A 66 10.90 -18.55 0.09
CA ASP A 66 10.85 -19.98 -0.24
C ASP A 66 9.67 -20.34 -1.16
N PHE A 67 8.67 -19.45 -1.24
CA PHE A 67 7.45 -19.65 -2.04
C PHE A 67 7.43 -18.84 -3.34
N ILE A 68 8.50 -18.11 -3.67
CA ILE A 68 8.60 -17.37 -4.93
C ILE A 68 9.29 -18.27 -5.97
N PRO A 69 8.55 -18.80 -6.97
CA PRO A 69 9.17 -19.57 -8.03
C PRO A 69 10.09 -18.68 -8.86
N ASP A 70 11.21 -19.24 -9.31
CA ASP A 70 12.07 -18.57 -10.26
C ASP A 70 11.43 -18.65 -11.65
N ASP A 71 11.06 -17.50 -12.21
CA ASP A 71 10.44 -17.40 -13.55
C ASP A 71 11.46 -17.61 -14.68
N GLU A 72 12.77 -17.78 -14.39
CA GLU A 72 13.85 -17.91 -15.39
C GLU A 72 14.46 -19.33 -15.54
N ALA A 73 13.86 -20.38 -14.96
CA ALA A 73 14.39 -21.75 -15.04
C ALA A 73 14.11 -22.49 -16.38
#